data_AF-W9RCD8-F1
#
_entry.id   AF-W9RCD8-F1
#
_cell.length_a   1.000
_cell.length_b   1.000
_cell.length_c   1.000
_cell.angle_alpha   90.00
_cell.angle_beta   90.00
_cell.angle_gamma   90.00
#
_symmetry.space_group_name_H-M   'P 1'
#
loop_
_entity.id
_entity.type
_entity.pdbx_description
1 polymer ?
#
loop_
_entity_poly.entity_id
_entity_poly.type
_entity_poly.pdbx_seq_one_letter_code
_entity_poly.pdbx_strand_id
1 'polypeptide(L)' 'MSVRMVSSVFPHSDSVGVGGLIRDSSGFVLGAFAKKLPGAFSVLTAECLAVREGLIFCSRKWSQSDIC' A
#
# COMPACT_ATOMS: atom_id res chain seq x y z
N MET A 1 -16.24 -2.61 -3.57
CA MET A 1 -14.80 -2.82 -3.31
C MET A 1 -14.18 -1.48 -2.96
N SER A 2 -13.53 -1.39 -1.81
CA SER A 2 -12.87 -0.17 -1.31
C SER A 2 -11.38 -0.44 -1.14
N VAL A 3 -10.54 0.51 -1.57
CA VAL A 3 -9.08 0.46 -1.36
C VAL A 3 -8.67 1.67 -0.54
N ARG A 4 -7.92 1.45 0.53
CA ARG A 4 -7.31 2.52 1.32
C ARG A 4 -5.80 2.38 1.25
N MET A 5 -5.13 3.41 0.77
CA MET A 5 -3.67 3.51 0.76
C MET A 5 -3.23 4.53 1.81
N VAL A 6 -2.10 4.26 2.44
CA VAL A 6 -1.51 5.09 3.48
C VAL A 6 -0.02 5.19 3.23
N SER A 7 0.54 6.37 3.41
CA SER A 7 1.99 6.59 3.38
C SER A 7 2.44 7.21 4.69
N SER A 8 3.69 6.98 5.06
CA SER A 8 4.32 7.53 6.25
C SER A 8 5.71 8.03 5.89
N VAL A 9 5.92 9.32 6.09
CA VAL A 9 7.20 10.00 5.85
C VAL A 9 7.78 10.42 7.19
N PHE A 10 9.05 10.09 7.41
CA PHE A 10 9.78 10.49 8.61
C PHE A 10 10.87 11.50 8.23
N PRO A 11 10.89 12.73 8.77
CA PRO A 11 11.79 13.81 8.35
C PRO A 11 13.29 13.51 8.44
N HIS A 12 13.67 12.50 9.22
CA HIS A 12 15.06 12.09 9.46
C HIS A 12 15.31 10.62 9.11
N SER A 13 14.42 10.02 8.29
CA SER A 13 14.60 8.68 7.78
C SER A 13 14.85 8.71 6.28
N ASP A 14 15.84 7.97 5.83
CA ASP A 14 16.07 7.70 4.40
C ASP A 14 15.10 6.63 3.87
N SER A 15 13.85 6.65 4.35
CA SER A 15 12.85 5.69 3.93
C SER A 15 11.43 6.20 4.16
N VAL A 16 10.52 5.66 3.35
CA VAL A 16 9.08 5.90 3.44
C VAL A 16 8.37 4.58 3.65
N GLY A 17 7.42 4.57 4.58
CA GLY A 17 6.47 3.48 4.72
C GLY A 17 5.29 3.69 3.77
N VAL A 18 4.91 2.65 3.04
CA VAL A 18 3.65 2.62 2.30
C VAL A 18 2.87 1.37 2.68
N GLY A 19 1.55 1.47 2.71
CA GLY A 19 0.69 0.35 3.01
C GLY A 19 -0.71 0.57 2.50
N GLY A 20 -1.50 -0.49 2.51
CA GLY A 20 -2.88 -0.40 2.10
C GLY A 20 -3.70 -1.61 2.47
N LEU A 21 -5.01 -1.39 2.48
CA LEU A 21 -6.02 -2.37 2.83
C LEU A 21 -7.13 -2.34 1.77
N ILE A 22 -7.42 -3.51 1.23
CA ILE A 22 -8.45 -3.71 0.21
C ILE A 22 -9.59 -4.48 0.86
N ARG A 23 -10.80 -3.96 0.68
CA ARG A 23 -12.03 -4.57 1.18
C ARG A 23 -13.04 -4.76 0.06
N ASP A 24 -13.90 -5.76 0.19
CA ASP A 24 -15.06 -5.92 -0.69
C ASP A 24 -16.15 -4.86 -0.38
N SER A 25 -17.32 -4.98 -1.00
CA SER A 25 -18.48 -4.12 -0.70
C SER A 25 -19.13 -4.39 0.67
N SER A 26 -18.92 -5.58 1.22
CA SER A 26 -19.45 -6.01 2.52
C SER A 26 -18.53 -5.63 3.68
N GLY A 27 -17.34 -5.10 3.39
CA GLY A 27 -16.32 -4.71 4.36
C GLY A 27 -15.32 -5.81 4.70
N PHE A 28 -15.41 -7.00 4.09
CA PHE A 28 -14.43 -8.07 4.29
C PHE A 28 -13.08 -7.69 3.68
N VAL A 29 -12.00 -7.98 4.39
CA VAL A 29 -10.64 -7.73 3.94
C VAL A 29 -10.27 -8.75 2.87
N LEU A 30 -10.00 -8.26 1.66
CA LEU A 30 -9.51 -9.06 0.54
C LEU A 30 -7.98 -9.11 0.50
N GLY A 31 -7.31 -8.14 1.13
CA GLY A 31 -5.86 -8.12 1.19
C GLY A 31 -5.31 -6.89 1.88
N ALA A 32 -4.11 -7.04 2.45
CA ALA A 32 -3.34 -5.97 3.06
C ALA A 32 -1.88 -6.05 2.63
N PHE A 33 -1.21 -4.90 2.57
CA PHE A 33 0.23 -4.84 2.36
C PHE A 33 0.85 -3.72 3.18
N ALA A 34 2.12 -3.92 3.54
CA ALA A 34 2.99 -2.91 4.12
C ALA A 34 4.39 -3.09 3.54
N LYS A 35 5.00 -2.00 3.09
CA LYS A 35 6.32 -2.00 2.45
C LYS A 35 7.09 -0.77 2.86
N LYS A 36 8.37 -0.96 3.18
CA LYS A 36 9.32 0.12 3.41
C LYS A 36 10.10 0.36 2.11
N LEU A 37 10.05 1.57 1.59
CA LEU A 37 10.77 1.98 0.39
C LEU A 37 11.97 2.83 0.81
N PRO A 38 13.19 2.51 0.34
CA PRO A 38 14.36 3.35 0.60
C PRO A 38 14.24 4.67 -0.18
N GLY A 39 14.68 5.76 0.45
CA GLY A 39 14.65 7.12 -0.07
C GLY A 39 13.89 8.09 0.82
N ALA A 40 14.37 9.33 0.88
CA ALA A 40 13.66 10.45 1.46
C ALA A 40 12.75 11.06 0.39
N PHE A 41 11.43 10.93 0.56
CA PHE A 41 10.46 11.45 -0.39
C PHE A 41 9.55 12.50 0.25
N SER A 42 9.03 13.42 -0.57
CA SER A 42 7.96 14.31 -0.15
C SER A 42 6.69 13.52 0.18
N VAL A 43 5.78 14.11 0.97
CA VAL A 43 4.48 13.50 1.30
C VAL A 43 3.71 13.14 0.02
N LEU A 44 3.65 14.05 -0.96
CA LEU A 44 2.98 13.81 -2.23
C LEU A 44 3.59 12.62 -2.99
N THR A 45 4.92 12.56 -3.07
CA THR A 45 5.60 11.43 -3.72
C THR A 45 5.33 10.11 -2.98
N ALA A 46 5.30 10.14 -1.65
CA ALA A 46 4.99 8.98 -0.82
C ALA A 46 3.55 8.48 -1.02
N GLU A 47 2.58 9.39 -1.17
CA GLU A 47 1.20 9.06 -1.54
C GLU A 47 1.10 8.43 -2.92
N CYS A 48 1.76 9.02 -3.93
CA CYS A 48 1.83 8.44 -5.28
C CYS A 48 2.45 7.02 -5.27
N LEU A 49 3.51 6.82 -4.47
CA LEU A 49 4.13 5.50 -4.29
C LEU A 49 3.17 4.51 -3.62
N ALA A 50 2.39 4.93 -2.64
CA ALA A 50 1.39 4.07 -2.00
C ALA A 50 0.31 3.63 -3.00
N VAL A 51 -0.14 4.53 -3.88
CA VAL A 51 -1.08 4.20 -4.96
C VAL A 51 -0.47 3.22 -5.94
N ARG A 52 0.76 3.47 -6.39
CA ARG A 52 1.48 2.58 -7.31
C ARG A 52 1.65 1.18 -6.73
N GLU A 53 2.08 1.06 -5.47
CA GLU A 53 2.29 -0.24 -4.83
C GLU A 53 0.95 -0.98 -4.62
N GLY A 54 -0.13 -0.27 -4.29
CA GLY A 54 -1.44 -0.91 -4.17
C GLY A 54 -2.00 -1.38 -5.52
N LEU A 55 -1.77 -0.65 -6.61
CA LEU A 55 -2.13 -1.12 -7.97
C LEU A 55 -1.34 -2.38 -8.36
N ILE A 56 -0.05 -2.42 -8.06
CA ILE A 56 0.80 -3.60 -8.29
C ILE A 56 0.30 -4.79 -7.45
N PHE A 57 -0.06 -4.56 -6.18
CA PHE A 57 -0.62 -5.59 -5.32
C PHE A 57 -1.90 -6.18 -5.92
N CYS A 58 -2.85 -5.33 -6.34
CA CYS A 58 -4.08 -5.78 -7.00
C CYS A 58 -3.79 -6.55 -8.30
N SER A 59 -2.87 -6.06 -9.12
CA SER A 59 -2.54 -6.67 -10.42
C SER A 59 -1.87 -8.04 -10.28
N ARG A 60 -1.05 -8.24 -9.24
CA ARG A 60 -0.29 -9.49 -9.05
C ARG A 60 -1.01 -10.53 -8.19
N LYS A 61 -1.82 -10.11 -7.21
CA LYS A 61 -2.41 -11.00 -6.21
C LYS A 61 -3.83 -11.46 -6.50
N TRP A 62 -4.49 -10.97 -7.56
CA TRP A 62 -5.82 -11.47 -7.92
C TRP A 62 -5.81 -12.96 -8.36
N SER A 63 -4.65 -13.55 -8.60
CA SER A 63 -4.53 -14.96 -9.03
C SER A 63 -4.18 -15.96 -7.92
N GLN A 64 -4.00 -15.55 -6.66
CA GLN A 64 -3.65 -16.52 -5.61
C GLN A 64 -4.31 -16.16 -4.28
N SER A 65 -5.46 -16.80 -4.06
CA SER A 65 -5.95 -17.19 -2.73
C SER A 65 -4.77 -17.74 -1.95
N ASP A 66 -4.28 -16.99 -0.95
CA ASP A 66 -3.51 -17.47 0.20
C ASP A 66 -3.04 -16.22 0.96
N ILE A 67 -3.89 -15.76 1.88
CA ILE A 67 -3.51 -14.88 2.96
C ILE A 67 -3.51 -15.77 4.20
N CYS A 68 -2.33 -15.87 4.82
CA CYS A 68 -2.11 -16.46 6.14
C CYS A 68 -3.07 -15.91 7.19
#